data_AF-A0A8H5NYC5-F1
#
_entry.id   AF-A0A8H5NYC5-F1
#
_cell.length_a   1.000
_cell.length_b   1.000
_cell.length_c   1.000
_cell.angle_alpha   90.00
_cell.angle_beta   90.00
_cell.angle_gamma   90.00
#
_symmetry.space_group_name_H-M   'P 1'
#
loop_
_entity.id
_entity.type
_entity.pdbx_description
1 polymer ?
#
loop_
_entity_poly.entity_id
_entity_poly.type
_entity_poly.pdbx_seq_one_letter_code
_entity_poly.pdbx_strand_id
1 'polypeptide(L)'
;MGEAPLSLTFLCQGFAFVIPQSIARAQSPKLAASLDAAQEISQNPVVTVKDFSLDTVNCMVEFFKSGCYEVDQRNFLSVLQAVGGSPAPEHFMRDVLTCHLQICAIATHYGVPKLCEIARDNIQKVFGGKWFDSVFLFTAANVLKSKDDKLQRLLVSLARGHLHSLTTSDGFDHATMLKSFHPKFRAQDDTPQQNGEQTKSTSIKKECSTELEALQLQVSSLKQQVTKVSSERDQLREQTSVASAKQEELRQSHADISAERDLLRGKLSTLAAEKEELQKVTAKKAAQIDRDEHGISDANMKSSAEIELKENAKILETLQLELRVTRSESGLLRARWAKEKTKSSILTQENDDLKKSLELEKRSRVSITEFARDDVRNALKDEQKVTTDLTAKLAQASQALEAERRRTAALVQEVTQTKRNLELERQRNPGMPLRERERMQETISAQKSEISALVNGRDEIKRELKMVRIEKKNEIDRKWEITNKINALIHTMHEWDECRHCGAEFGTYVEDHGSMLVLRCADCSTRHWA
;
A
#
# COMPACT_ATOMS: atom_id res chain seq x y z
N MET A 1 -8.43 -41.95 47.13
CA MET A 1 -7.04 -41.94 46.64
C MET A 1 -7.08 -41.28 45.27
N GLY A 2 -6.50 -40.08 45.11
CA GLY A 2 -6.55 -39.36 43.84
C GLY A 2 -5.59 -39.98 42.84
N GLU A 3 -6.10 -40.42 41.68
CA GLU A 3 -5.26 -40.87 40.58
C GLU A 3 -4.25 -39.78 40.21
N ALA A 4 -2.99 -40.17 40.02
CA ALA A 4 -1.94 -39.24 39.60
C ALA A 4 -2.34 -38.62 38.24
N PRO A 5 -2.26 -37.28 38.09
CA PRO A 5 -2.69 -36.63 36.87
C PRO A 5 -1.84 -37.09 35.68
N LEU A 6 -2.50 -37.56 34.61
CA LEU A 6 -1.85 -38.00 33.38
C LEU A 6 -0.97 -36.89 32.79
N SER A 7 0.27 -37.23 32.46
CA SER A 7 1.29 -36.28 32.03
C SER A 7 1.95 -36.69 30.72
N LEU A 8 2.43 -35.70 29.98
CA LEU A 8 3.24 -35.83 28.77
C LEU A 8 4.61 -35.23 29.05
N THR A 9 5.67 -35.96 28.72
CA THR A 9 7.04 -35.47 28.92
C THR A 9 7.72 -35.22 27.58
N PHE A 10 8.22 -34.01 27.36
CA PHE A 10 9.14 -33.70 26.27
C PHE A 10 10.58 -33.86 26.74
N LEU A 11 11.37 -34.67 26.03
CA LEU A 11 12.80 -34.85 26.28
C LEU A 11 13.60 -34.10 25.22
N CYS A 12 14.34 -33.06 25.59
CA CYS A 12 15.16 -32.26 24.68
C CYS A 12 16.55 -32.08 25.28
N GLN A 13 17.60 -32.51 24.55
CA GLN A 13 19.00 -32.35 24.96
C GLN A 13 19.32 -32.84 26.39
N GLY A 14 18.64 -33.90 26.84
CA GLY A 14 18.79 -34.46 28.20
C GLY A 14 17.91 -33.81 29.27
N PHE A 15 17.20 -32.73 28.96
CA PHE A 15 16.24 -32.09 29.85
C PHE A 15 14.82 -32.62 29.61
N ALA A 16 14.11 -32.89 30.70
CA ALA A 16 12.73 -33.38 30.69
C ALA A 16 11.75 -32.27 31.09
N PHE A 17 10.76 -32.00 30.23
CA PHE A 17 9.71 -31.02 30.45
C PHE A 17 8.37 -31.72 30.57
N VAL A 18 7.74 -31.62 31.75
CA VAL A 18 6.46 -32.28 32.03
C VAL A 18 5.31 -31.30 31.88
N ILE A 19 4.29 -31.68 31.11
CA ILE A 19 3.01 -30.95 30.99
C ILE A 19 1.81 -31.87 31.21
N PRO A 20 0.67 -31.36 31.71
CA PRO A 20 -0.57 -32.15 31.81
C PRO A 20 -1.11 -32.55 30.43
N GLN A 21 -1.54 -33.82 30.27
CA GLN A 21 -2.11 -34.28 29.00
C GLN A 21 -3.40 -33.54 28.61
N SER A 22 -4.20 -33.11 29.59
CA SER A 22 -5.42 -32.32 29.35
C SER A 22 -5.11 -31.02 28.61
N ILE A 23 -4.03 -30.33 29.00
CA ILE A 23 -3.57 -29.09 28.37
C ILE A 23 -3.01 -29.37 26.97
N ALA A 24 -2.17 -30.40 26.84
CA ALA A 24 -1.60 -30.79 25.56
C ALA A 24 -2.69 -31.11 24.51
N ARG A 25 -3.71 -31.87 24.91
CA ARG A 25 -4.88 -32.21 24.07
C ARG A 25 -5.68 -30.98 23.68
N ALA A 26 -5.98 -30.10 24.64
CA ALA A 26 -6.80 -28.91 24.38
C ALA A 26 -6.14 -27.92 23.42
N GLN A 27 -4.81 -27.81 23.46
CA GLN A 27 -4.07 -26.80 22.70
C GLN A 27 -3.42 -27.34 21.41
N SER A 28 -3.33 -28.67 21.25
CA SER A 28 -2.75 -29.30 20.06
C SER A 28 -3.58 -30.49 19.57
N PRO A 29 -4.23 -30.36 18.40
CA PRO A 29 -4.91 -31.49 17.75
C PRO A 29 -3.96 -32.63 17.37
N LYS A 30 -2.72 -32.31 16.97
CA LYS A 30 -1.72 -33.34 16.62
C LYS A 30 -1.28 -34.13 17.85
N LEU A 31 -1.01 -33.45 18.96
CA LEU A 31 -0.65 -34.12 20.21
C LEU A 31 -1.85 -34.89 20.77
N ALA A 32 -3.08 -34.40 20.60
CA ALA A 32 -4.27 -35.16 20.98
C ALA A 32 -4.34 -36.50 20.25
N ALA A 33 -4.24 -36.50 18.91
CA ALA A 33 -4.22 -37.72 18.12
C ALA A 33 -3.04 -38.66 18.49
N SER A 34 -1.85 -38.10 18.69
CA SER A 34 -0.68 -38.89 19.11
C SER A 34 -0.82 -39.47 20.52
N LEU A 35 -1.43 -38.74 21.45
CA LEU A 35 -1.69 -39.22 22.80
C LEU A 35 -2.75 -40.31 22.80
N ASP A 36 -3.81 -40.17 22.00
CA ASP A 36 -4.86 -41.19 21.88
C ASP A 36 -4.29 -42.50 21.32
N ALA A 37 -3.38 -42.42 20.33
CA ALA A 37 -2.66 -43.60 19.83
C ALA A 37 -1.64 -44.18 20.83
N ALA A 38 -0.96 -43.33 21.61
CA ALA A 38 0.06 -43.75 22.57
C ALA A 38 -0.51 -44.29 23.90
N GLN A 39 -1.77 -43.96 24.21
CA GLN A 39 -2.41 -44.36 25.46
C GLN A 39 -2.68 -45.87 25.54
N GLU A 40 -2.66 -46.57 24.40
CA GLU A 40 -2.64 -48.05 24.33
C GLU A 40 -1.31 -48.65 24.83
N ILE A 41 -0.23 -47.86 24.85
CA ILE A 41 1.14 -48.33 25.12
C ILE A 41 1.66 -47.83 26.47
N SER A 42 1.37 -46.57 26.85
CA SER A 42 1.83 -45.97 28.11
C SER A 42 0.86 -44.91 28.62
N GLN A 43 0.65 -44.90 29.94
CA GLN A 43 -0.14 -43.84 30.60
C GLN A 43 0.57 -42.48 30.60
N ASN A 44 1.91 -42.45 30.54
CA ASN A 44 2.70 -41.22 30.54
C ASN A 44 3.73 -41.26 29.38
N PRO A 45 3.33 -40.90 28.16
CA PRO A 45 4.20 -40.97 27.00
C PRO A 45 5.32 -39.92 27.05
N VAL A 46 6.46 -40.28 26.48
CA VAL A 46 7.66 -39.44 26.37
C VAL A 46 7.93 -39.12 24.90
N VAL A 47 7.98 -37.84 24.56
CA VAL A 47 8.26 -37.34 23.20
C VAL A 47 9.67 -36.77 23.16
N THR A 48 10.54 -37.37 22.35
CA THR A 48 11.92 -36.89 22.20
C THR A 48 11.98 -35.81 21.11
N VAL A 49 12.49 -34.63 21.45
CA VAL A 49 12.63 -33.47 20.56
C VAL A 49 14.09 -33.30 20.18
N LYS A 50 14.43 -33.49 18.90
CA LYS A 50 15.81 -33.39 18.39
C LYS A 50 16.07 -32.16 17.53
N ASP A 51 15.06 -31.68 16.82
CA ASP A 51 15.23 -30.65 15.77
C ASP A 51 15.10 -29.21 16.29
N PHE A 52 14.93 -29.03 17.60
CA PHE A 52 14.71 -27.72 18.22
C PHE A 52 15.66 -27.50 19.38
N SER A 53 16.03 -26.23 19.60
CA SER A 53 16.85 -25.81 20.73
C SER A 53 16.09 -25.95 22.06
N LEU A 54 16.85 -26.09 23.14
CA LEU A 54 16.30 -26.16 24.50
C LEU A 54 15.41 -24.96 24.83
N ASP A 55 15.84 -23.75 24.47
CA ASP A 55 15.08 -22.50 24.69
C ASP A 55 13.74 -22.50 23.94
N THR A 56 13.73 -22.99 22.70
CA THR A 56 12.50 -23.09 21.89
C THR A 56 11.49 -24.06 22.51
N VAL A 57 11.98 -25.21 23.00
CA VAL A 57 11.14 -26.19 23.71
C VAL A 57 10.63 -25.60 25.03
N ASN A 58 11.48 -24.89 25.78
CA ASN A 58 11.06 -24.23 27.02
C ASN A 58 9.95 -23.20 26.76
N CYS A 59 10.10 -22.34 25.73
CA CYS A 59 9.07 -21.37 25.34
C CYS A 59 7.72 -22.05 25.01
N MET A 60 7.76 -23.17 24.28
CA MET A 60 6.54 -23.94 23.98
C MET A 60 5.90 -24.51 25.25
N VAL A 61 6.71 -25.02 26.19
CA VAL A 61 6.23 -25.59 27.45
C VAL A 61 5.65 -24.50 28.37
N GLU A 62 6.29 -23.33 28.45
CA GLU A 62 5.76 -22.16 29.16
C GLU A 62 4.44 -21.69 28.56
N PHE A 63 4.31 -21.73 27.23
CA PHE A 63 3.05 -21.45 26.56
C PHE A 63 1.95 -22.42 26.97
N PHE A 64 2.21 -23.73 27.02
CA PHE A 64 1.21 -24.68 27.52
C PHE A 64 0.77 -24.36 28.95
N LYS A 65 1.68 -23.91 29.81
CA LYS A 65 1.40 -23.60 31.21
C LYS A 65 0.66 -22.27 31.42
N SER A 66 1.01 -21.24 30.67
CA SER A 66 0.59 -19.85 30.94
C SER A 66 -0.25 -19.22 29.82
N GLY A 67 -0.28 -19.81 28.62
CA GLY A 67 -0.89 -19.23 27.42
C GLY A 67 -0.04 -18.16 26.72
N CYS A 68 1.16 -17.87 27.23
CA CYS A 68 2.12 -16.93 26.66
C CYS A 68 3.54 -17.52 26.71
N TYR A 69 4.48 -16.94 25.95
CA TYR A 69 5.90 -17.26 26.07
C TYR A 69 6.72 -15.98 26.07
N GLU A 70 7.87 -16.02 26.74
CA GLU A 70 8.86 -14.96 26.72
C GLU A 70 10.20 -15.54 26.26
N VAL A 71 10.97 -14.73 25.53
CA VAL A 71 12.29 -15.16 25.04
C VAL A 71 13.34 -14.55 25.96
N ASP A 72 14.22 -15.38 26.53
CA ASP A 72 15.33 -14.90 27.34
C ASP A 72 16.42 -14.28 26.44
N GLN A 73 16.42 -12.96 26.38
CA GLN A 73 17.31 -12.18 25.53
C GLN A 73 18.78 -12.26 25.96
N ARG A 74 19.06 -12.71 27.20
CA ARG A 74 20.43 -12.84 27.73
C ARG A 74 21.23 -13.94 27.03
N ASN A 75 20.54 -14.92 26.45
CA ASN A 75 21.16 -16.05 25.74
C ASN A 75 21.40 -15.78 24.25
N PHE A 76 21.08 -14.57 23.77
CA PHE A 76 21.29 -14.23 22.36
C PHE A 76 22.78 -14.20 22.01
N LEU A 77 23.11 -14.76 20.84
CA LEU A 77 24.48 -14.86 20.38
C LEU A 77 25.13 -13.47 20.25
N SER A 78 24.37 -12.49 19.77
CA SER A 78 24.80 -11.08 19.69
C SER A 78 25.12 -10.47 21.06
N VAL A 79 24.37 -10.83 22.11
CA VAL A 79 24.60 -10.37 23.49
C VAL A 79 25.83 -11.07 24.09
N LEU A 80 25.97 -12.38 23.88
CA LEU A 80 27.11 -13.17 24.37
C LEU A 80 28.43 -12.75 23.70
N GLN A 81 28.37 -12.33 22.43
CA GLN A 81 29.54 -11.87 21.66
C GLN A 81 29.89 -10.41 21.92
N ALA A 82 29.01 -9.64 22.55
CA ALA A 82 29.27 -8.25 22.89
C ALA A 82 30.14 -8.18 24.16
N VAL A 83 31.47 -8.12 23.99
CA VAL A 83 32.44 -8.01 25.09
C VAL A 83 32.30 -6.63 25.77
N GLY A 84 31.39 -6.52 26.73
CA GLY A 84 31.22 -5.33 27.59
C GLY A 84 30.49 -4.14 26.96
N GLY A 85 29.82 -4.32 25.82
CA GLY A 85 29.04 -3.28 25.12
C GLY A 85 27.63 -3.73 24.74
N SER A 86 26.81 -2.81 24.21
CA SER A 86 25.51 -3.16 23.63
C SER A 86 25.69 -3.86 22.28
N PRO A 87 24.95 -4.95 21.98
CA PRO A 87 25.01 -5.61 20.69
C PRO A 87 24.59 -4.67 19.55
N ALA A 88 25.12 -4.92 18.35
CA ALA A 88 24.69 -4.21 17.15
C ALA A 88 23.17 -4.41 16.94
N PRO A 89 22.39 -3.34 16.70
CA PRO A 89 20.93 -3.43 16.64
C PRO A 89 20.40 -4.44 15.60
N GLU A 90 21.05 -4.55 14.45
CA GLU A 90 20.69 -5.50 13.39
C GLU A 90 20.87 -6.96 13.83
N HIS A 91 22.01 -7.27 14.48
CA HIS A 91 22.29 -8.63 14.96
C HIS A 91 21.36 -9.02 16.11
N PHE A 92 21.09 -8.08 17.02
CA PHE A 92 20.13 -8.29 18.10
C PHE A 92 18.71 -8.56 17.55
N MET A 93 18.25 -7.75 16.59
CA MET A 93 16.94 -7.96 15.96
C MET A 93 16.89 -9.31 15.22
N ARG A 94 17.98 -9.71 14.56
CA ARG A 94 18.08 -11.01 13.89
C ARG A 94 17.93 -12.17 14.87
N ASP A 95 18.54 -12.08 16.04
CA ASP A 95 18.44 -13.12 17.07
C ASP A 95 17.00 -13.23 17.62
N VAL A 96 16.37 -12.09 17.93
CA VAL A 96 14.95 -12.03 18.37
C VAL A 96 14.03 -12.69 17.33
N LEU A 97 14.18 -12.34 16.06
CA LEU A 97 13.37 -12.89 14.97
C LEU A 97 13.63 -14.39 14.80
N THR A 98 14.87 -14.83 14.88
CA THR A 98 15.23 -16.25 14.78
C THR A 98 14.52 -17.07 15.86
N CYS A 99 14.47 -16.58 17.10
CA CYS A 99 13.73 -17.24 18.18
C CYS A 99 12.24 -17.36 17.86
N HIS A 100 11.59 -16.28 17.43
CA HIS A 100 10.16 -16.34 17.10
C HIS A 100 9.85 -17.22 15.88
N LEU A 101 10.76 -17.28 14.89
CA LEU A 101 10.66 -18.21 13.77
C LEU A 101 10.77 -19.66 14.22
N GLN A 102 11.71 -19.99 15.11
CA GLN A 102 11.85 -21.34 15.68
C GLN A 102 10.61 -21.73 16.49
N ILE A 103 10.04 -20.78 17.25
CA ILE A 103 8.80 -21.00 18.00
C ILE A 103 7.61 -21.23 17.07
N CYS A 104 7.52 -20.49 15.96
CA CYS A 104 6.49 -20.73 14.94
C CYS A 104 6.67 -22.12 14.28
N ALA A 105 7.91 -22.54 14.04
CA ALA A 105 8.23 -23.84 13.46
C ALA A 105 7.88 -25.00 14.40
N ILE A 106 8.25 -24.93 15.69
CA ILE A 106 7.91 -25.99 16.66
C ILE A 106 6.40 -26.08 16.89
N ALA A 107 5.72 -24.93 16.93
CA ALA A 107 4.27 -24.87 17.07
C ALA A 107 3.58 -25.48 15.84
N THR A 108 4.11 -25.28 14.63
CA THR A 108 3.59 -25.92 13.41
C THR A 108 3.84 -27.43 13.42
N HIS A 109 5.03 -27.84 13.85
CA HIS A 109 5.43 -29.25 13.96
C HIS A 109 4.46 -30.02 14.86
N TYR A 110 4.25 -29.54 16.09
CA TYR A 110 3.34 -30.15 17.06
C TYR A 110 1.89 -29.67 16.94
N GLY A 111 1.55 -28.84 15.96
CA GLY A 111 0.18 -28.40 15.70
C GLY A 111 -0.45 -27.64 16.86
N VAL A 112 0.21 -26.59 17.35
CA VAL A 112 -0.25 -25.68 18.41
C VAL A 112 -0.65 -24.33 17.77
N PRO A 113 -1.89 -24.15 17.28
CA PRO A 113 -2.22 -23.03 16.40
C PRO A 113 -2.09 -21.66 17.08
N LYS A 114 -2.47 -21.58 18.36
CA LYS A 114 -2.43 -20.34 19.12
C LYS A 114 -1.00 -19.85 19.39
N LEU A 115 -0.05 -20.77 19.56
CA LEU A 115 1.38 -20.44 19.67
C LEU A 115 1.93 -19.92 18.34
N CYS A 116 1.55 -20.52 17.20
CA CYS A 116 1.89 -19.99 15.87
C CYS A 116 1.34 -18.57 15.64
N GLU A 117 0.13 -18.27 16.13
CA GLU A 117 -0.44 -16.92 16.05
C GLU A 117 0.38 -15.92 16.85
N ILE A 118 0.65 -16.20 18.14
CA ILE A 118 1.42 -15.30 19.00
C ILE A 118 2.84 -15.10 18.46
N ALA A 119 3.47 -16.15 17.95
CA ALA A 119 4.80 -16.05 17.33
C ALA A 119 4.80 -15.14 16.09
N ARG A 120 3.80 -15.28 15.22
CA ARG A 120 3.63 -14.40 14.04
C ARG A 120 3.35 -12.95 14.45
N ASP A 121 2.50 -12.73 15.45
CA ASP A 121 2.23 -11.39 15.97
C ASP A 121 3.49 -10.74 16.54
N ASN A 122 4.34 -11.51 17.23
CA ASN A 122 5.60 -11.01 17.76
C ASN A 122 6.60 -10.70 16.64
N ILE A 123 6.69 -11.52 15.59
CA ILE A 123 7.49 -11.19 14.39
C ILE A 123 7.02 -9.87 13.78
N GLN A 124 5.71 -9.68 13.64
CA GLN A 124 5.14 -8.43 13.12
C GLN A 124 5.48 -7.23 14.02
N LYS A 125 5.38 -7.37 15.34
CA LYS A 125 5.74 -6.30 16.30
C LYS A 125 7.21 -5.92 16.21
N VAL A 126 8.10 -6.89 16.03
CA VAL A 126 9.55 -6.64 15.89
C VAL A 126 9.82 -5.78 14.66
N PHE A 127 9.24 -6.12 13.50
CA PHE A 127 9.35 -5.29 12.30
C PHE A 127 8.61 -3.95 12.39
N GLY A 128 7.53 -3.86 13.18
CA GLY A 128 6.82 -2.62 13.44
C GLY A 128 7.60 -1.59 14.28
N GLY A 129 8.67 -2.00 14.96
CA GLY A 129 9.52 -1.11 15.75
C GLY A 129 10.61 -0.43 14.93
N LYS A 130 11.54 -1.22 14.38
CA LYS A 130 12.62 -0.75 13.51
C LYS A 130 12.75 -1.68 12.30
N TRP A 131 13.11 -1.11 11.17
CA TRP A 131 13.27 -1.83 9.91
C TRP A 131 14.73 -1.85 9.47
N PHE A 132 15.22 -3.02 9.08
CA PHE A 132 16.53 -3.21 8.45
C PHE A 132 16.38 -4.19 7.29
N ASP A 133 16.78 -3.76 6.08
CA ASP A 133 16.66 -4.57 4.86
C ASP A 133 17.45 -5.89 4.98
N SER A 134 18.67 -5.83 5.53
CA SER A 134 19.53 -7.00 5.80
C SER A 134 18.83 -8.06 6.66
N VAL A 135 18.17 -7.62 7.74
CA VAL A 135 17.47 -8.48 8.69
C VAL A 135 16.19 -9.05 8.08
N PHE A 136 15.46 -8.24 7.31
CA PHE A 136 14.29 -8.71 6.57
C PHE A 136 14.66 -9.79 5.56
N LEU A 137 15.68 -9.54 4.73
CA LEU A 137 16.18 -10.49 3.73
C LEU A 137 16.62 -11.82 4.37
N PHE A 138 17.35 -11.75 5.48
CA PHE A 138 17.69 -12.93 6.27
C PHE A 138 16.46 -13.71 6.75
N THR A 139 15.45 -13.00 7.24
CA THR A 139 14.20 -13.60 7.72
C THR A 139 13.42 -14.24 6.57
N ALA A 140 13.32 -13.55 5.44
CA ALA A 140 12.67 -14.06 4.24
C ALA A 140 13.34 -15.33 3.72
N ALA A 141 14.67 -15.37 3.65
CA ALA A 141 15.41 -16.55 3.21
C ALA A 141 15.12 -17.81 4.08
N ASN A 142 14.87 -17.63 5.38
CA ASN A 142 14.50 -18.71 6.28
C ASN A 142 13.03 -19.13 6.12
N VAL A 143 12.13 -18.16 6.03
CA VAL A 143 10.68 -18.40 5.95
C VAL A 143 10.27 -19.00 4.61
N LEU A 144 10.92 -18.62 3.51
CA LEU A 144 10.64 -19.17 2.19
C LEU A 144 10.96 -20.67 2.07
N LYS A 145 11.83 -21.19 2.95
CA LYS A 145 12.09 -22.63 3.07
C LYS A 145 11.02 -23.37 3.88
N SER A 146 10.23 -22.64 4.68
CA SER A 146 9.17 -23.21 5.52
C SER A 146 7.89 -23.43 4.71
N LYS A 147 7.07 -24.42 5.05
CA LYS A 147 5.75 -24.65 4.43
C LYS A 147 4.61 -23.82 5.04
N ASP A 148 4.92 -22.79 5.83
CA ASP A 148 3.91 -21.97 6.51
C ASP A 148 3.41 -20.83 5.60
N ASP A 149 2.30 -21.09 4.91
CA ASP A 149 1.66 -20.12 4.02
C ASP A 149 1.22 -18.83 4.71
N LYS A 150 0.87 -18.89 6.01
CA LYS A 150 0.41 -17.71 6.75
C LYS A 150 1.60 -16.84 7.12
N LEU A 151 2.72 -17.44 7.54
CA LEU A 151 3.96 -16.73 7.82
C LEU A 151 4.57 -16.11 6.56
N GLN A 152 4.54 -16.83 5.42
CA GLN A 152 4.97 -16.27 4.14
C GLN A 152 4.10 -15.08 3.72
N ARG A 153 2.76 -15.17 3.85
CA ARG A 153 1.86 -14.03 3.58
C ARG A 153 2.11 -12.82 4.48
N LEU A 154 2.47 -13.06 5.75
CA LEU A 154 2.85 -11.99 6.67
C LEU A 154 4.10 -11.25 6.16
N LEU A 155 5.17 -11.97 5.79
CA LEU A 155 6.38 -11.32 5.26
C LEU A 155 6.12 -10.54 3.99
N VAL A 156 5.28 -11.07 3.10
CA VAL A 156 4.81 -10.38 1.90
C VAL A 156 4.13 -9.04 2.25
N SER A 157 3.25 -9.05 3.25
CA SER A 157 2.56 -7.83 3.68
C SER A 157 3.51 -6.79 4.28
N LEU A 158 4.52 -7.24 5.02
CA LEU A 158 5.56 -6.39 5.60
C LEU A 158 6.45 -5.78 4.50
N ALA A 159 6.86 -6.58 3.51
CA ALA A 159 7.66 -6.12 2.38
C ALA A 159 6.98 -4.99 1.61
N ARG A 160 5.64 -5.02 1.46
CA ARG A 160 4.88 -4.05 0.66
C ARG A 160 5.14 -2.59 1.07
N GLY A 161 5.30 -2.33 2.37
CA GLY A 161 5.58 -0.99 2.89
C GLY A 161 7.02 -0.52 2.68
N HIS A 162 7.93 -1.44 2.35
CA HIS A 162 9.37 -1.20 2.28
C HIS A 162 9.98 -1.61 0.92
N LEU A 163 9.15 -1.85 -0.09
CA LEU A 163 9.59 -2.33 -1.42
C LEU A 163 10.67 -1.44 -2.03
N HIS A 164 10.56 -0.11 -1.91
CA HIS A 164 11.54 0.80 -2.48
C HIS A 164 12.95 0.57 -1.90
N SER A 165 13.06 0.47 -0.57
CA SER A 165 14.33 0.20 0.13
C SER A 165 14.88 -1.18 -0.21
N LEU A 166 14.00 -2.19 -0.25
CA LEU A 166 14.36 -3.57 -0.56
C LEU A 166 14.90 -3.71 -1.99
N THR A 167 14.28 -3.09 -2.99
CA THR A 167 14.74 -3.17 -4.39
C THR A 167 16.10 -2.52 -4.63
N THR A 168 16.53 -1.63 -3.74
CA THR A 168 17.85 -0.99 -3.78
C THR A 168 18.92 -1.71 -2.96
N SER A 169 18.54 -2.75 -2.20
CA SER A 169 19.45 -3.46 -1.31
C SER A 169 20.18 -4.59 -2.03
N ASP A 170 21.50 -4.69 -1.82
CA ASP A 170 22.33 -5.79 -2.31
C ASP A 170 21.88 -7.12 -1.67
N GLY A 171 21.30 -8.02 -2.47
CA GLY A 171 20.81 -9.32 -2.02
C GLY A 171 19.30 -9.52 -2.14
N PHE A 172 18.54 -8.52 -2.60
CA PHE A 172 17.13 -8.70 -2.93
C PHE A 172 16.96 -9.44 -4.27
N ASP A 173 16.71 -10.74 -4.20
CA ASP A 173 16.35 -11.54 -5.37
C ASP A 173 14.86 -11.33 -5.74
N HIS A 174 14.67 -10.45 -6.72
CA HIS A 174 13.38 -10.09 -7.30
C HIS A 174 12.61 -11.33 -7.78
N ALA A 175 13.29 -12.35 -8.33
CA ALA A 175 12.64 -13.52 -8.91
C ALA A 175 12.10 -14.46 -7.82
N THR A 176 12.89 -14.74 -6.79
CA THR A 176 12.46 -15.59 -5.66
C THR A 176 11.36 -14.92 -4.85
N MET A 177 11.50 -13.61 -4.61
CA MET A 177 10.46 -12.84 -3.91
C MET A 177 9.15 -12.85 -4.72
N LEU A 178 9.16 -12.45 -6.00
CA LEU A 178 7.96 -12.45 -6.88
C LEU A 178 7.28 -13.82 -7.01
N LYS A 179 8.05 -14.91 -7.12
CA LYS A 179 7.51 -16.28 -7.12
C LYS A 179 6.84 -16.65 -5.80
N SER A 180 7.38 -16.18 -4.68
CA SER A 180 6.81 -16.42 -3.36
C SER A 180 5.60 -15.56 -3.01
N PHE A 181 5.35 -14.44 -3.71
CA PHE A 181 4.16 -13.61 -3.50
C PHE A 181 2.84 -14.27 -3.96
N HIS A 182 2.88 -15.37 -4.72
CA HIS A 182 1.67 -15.98 -5.28
C HIS A 182 1.57 -17.49 -4.97
N PRO A 183 0.52 -17.96 -4.25
CA PRO A 183 0.35 -19.38 -3.93
C PRO A 183 0.32 -20.31 -5.15
N LYS A 184 -0.19 -19.83 -6.30
CA LYS A 184 -0.29 -20.63 -7.54
C LYS A 184 1.04 -20.89 -8.24
N PHE A 185 2.07 -20.07 -8.00
CA PHE A 185 3.41 -20.29 -8.59
C PHE A 185 4.29 -21.19 -7.72
N ARG A 186 3.84 -21.55 -6.51
CA ARG A 186 4.56 -22.46 -5.60
C ARG A 186 4.36 -23.94 -5.92
N ALA A 187 3.28 -24.29 -6.63
CA ALA A 187 2.86 -25.68 -6.84
C ALA A 187 3.49 -26.35 -8.08
N GLN A 188 4.38 -25.66 -8.81
CA GLN A 188 4.83 -26.12 -10.12
C GLN A 188 6.12 -26.99 -10.09
N ASP A 189 6.81 -27.09 -8.96
CA ASP A 189 8.11 -27.80 -8.88
C ASP A 189 8.11 -29.13 -8.11
N ASP A 190 6.98 -29.58 -7.53
CA ASP A 190 6.88 -30.91 -6.91
C ASP A 190 5.75 -31.73 -7.54
N THR A 191 6.02 -32.34 -8.70
CA THR A 191 5.24 -33.51 -9.16
C THR A 191 6.17 -34.69 -9.43
N PRO A 192 6.21 -35.67 -8.53
CA PRO A 192 6.26 -37.07 -8.90
C PRO A 192 4.83 -37.62 -8.90
N GLN A 193 4.47 -38.23 -10.03
CA GLN A 193 3.27 -39.02 -10.25
C GLN A 193 2.97 -39.94 -9.06
N GLN A 194 1.72 -40.00 -8.61
CA GLN A 194 1.04 -41.28 -8.43
C GLN A 194 -0.48 -41.14 -8.38
N ASN A 195 -1.11 -42.11 -9.04
CA ASN A 195 -2.53 -42.25 -9.31
C ASN A 195 -3.36 -42.54 -8.06
N GLY A 196 -4.58 -42.02 -8.09
CA GLY A 196 -5.81 -42.81 -7.86
C GLY A 196 -6.21 -43.10 -6.42
N GLU A 197 -7.27 -42.46 -5.95
CA GLU A 197 -8.49 -43.18 -5.55
C GLU A 197 -9.68 -42.23 -5.40
N GLN A 198 -10.76 -42.56 -6.11
CA GLN A 198 -12.07 -41.93 -5.97
C GLN A 198 -12.79 -42.53 -4.76
N THR A 199 -13.44 -41.70 -3.94
CA THR A 199 -14.68 -42.13 -3.27
C THR A 199 -15.67 -40.98 -3.06
N LYS A 200 -16.86 -41.20 -3.63
CA LYS A 200 -18.18 -40.59 -3.45
C LYS A 200 -18.38 -39.63 -2.26
N SER A 201 -18.87 -38.43 -2.57
CA SER A 201 -20.07 -37.90 -1.92
C SER A 201 -20.80 -36.98 -2.92
N THR A 202 -21.98 -37.42 -3.33
CA THR A 202 -22.82 -36.80 -4.34
C THR A 202 -24.06 -36.28 -3.64
N SER A 203 -24.12 -34.97 -3.40
CA SER A 203 -25.39 -34.21 -3.47
C SER A 203 -25.23 -32.67 -3.40
N ILE A 204 -24.02 -32.14 -3.21
CA ILE A 204 -23.75 -30.67 -3.21
C ILE A 204 -23.02 -30.22 -4.50
N LYS A 205 -22.61 -31.16 -5.37
CA LYS A 205 -21.72 -30.89 -6.52
C LYS A 205 -22.36 -30.21 -7.73
N LYS A 206 -23.68 -30.07 -7.84
CA LYS A 206 -24.29 -29.52 -9.07
C LYS A 206 -24.20 -27.99 -9.16
N GLU A 207 -24.43 -27.28 -8.07
CA GLU A 207 -24.34 -25.80 -8.06
C GLU A 207 -22.88 -25.32 -8.07
N CYS A 208 -21.99 -26.00 -7.33
CA CYS A 208 -20.56 -25.69 -7.33
C CYS A 208 -19.88 -26.03 -8.67
N SER A 209 -20.33 -27.04 -9.42
CA SER A 209 -19.79 -27.36 -10.76
C SER A 209 -20.16 -26.29 -11.79
N THR A 210 -21.39 -25.76 -11.75
CA THR A 210 -21.84 -24.72 -12.69
C THR A 210 -21.18 -23.37 -12.42
N GLU A 211 -20.97 -23.01 -11.15
CA GLU A 211 -20.23 -21.80 -10.80
C GLU A 211 -18.74 -21.92 -11.16
N LEU A 212 -18.14 -23.10 -10.98
CA LEU A 212 -16.75 -23.35 -11.36
C LEU A 212 -16.56 -23.29 -12.88
N GLU A 213 -17.50 -23.83 -13.66
CA GLU A 213 -17.52 -23.75 -15.13
C GLU A 213 -17.76 -22.31 -15.62
N ALA A 214 -18.67 -21.57 -14.97
CA ALA A 214 -18.90 -20.15 -15.27
C ALA A 214 -17.66 -19.29 -14.99
N LEU A 215 -16.98 -19.52 -13.87
CA LEU A 215 -15.72 -18.85 -13.53
C LEU A 215 -14.58 -19.26 -14.48
N GLN A 216 -14.54 -20.52 -14.94
CA GLN A 216 -13.58 -20.95 -15.97
C GLN A 216 -13.81 -20.25 -17.31
N LEU A 217 -15.06 -20.06 -17.72
CA LEU A 217 -15.40 -19.31 -18.93
C LEU A 217 -15.04 -17.82 -18.79
N GLN A 218 -15.30 -17.21 -17.63
CA GLN A 218 -14.89 -15.83 -17.35
C GLN A 218 -13.37 -15.67 -17.36
N VAL A 219 -12.62 -16.58 -16.73
CA VAL A 219 -11.15 -16.56 -16.76
C VAL A 219 -10.62 -16.76 -18.18
N SER A 220 -11.26 -17.59 -19.00
CA SER A 220 -10.87 -17.80 -20.40
C SER A 220 -11.13 -16.55 -21.25
N SER A 221 -12.26 -15.88 -21.02
CA SER A 221 -12.61 -14.60 -21.65
C SER A 221 -11.63 -13.48 -21.24
N LEU A 222 -11.35 -13.34 -19.95
CA LEU A 222 -10.39 -12.37 -19.43
C LEU A 222 -8.98 -12.61 -19.96
N LYS A 223 -8.55 -13.88 -20.08
CA LYS A 223 -7.27 -14.22 -20.73
C LYS A 223 -7.22 -13.74 -22.18
N GLN A 224 -8.29 -13.92 -22.95
CA GLN A 224 -8.37 -13.42 -24.33
C GLN A 224 -8.32 -11.89 -24.37
N GLN A 225 -9.02 -11.20 -23.47
CA GLN A 225 -8.97 -9.73 -23.37
C GLN A 225 -7.56 -9.23 -23.03
N VAL A 226 -6.87 -9.86 -22.08
CA VAL A 226 -5.49 -9.51 -21.72
C VAL A 226 -4.54 -9.71 -22.90
N THR A 227 -4.68 -10.81 -23.67
CA THR A 227 -3.87 -10.99 -24.89
C THR A 227 -4.16 -9.95 -25.96
N LYS A 228 -5.42 -9.55 -26.11
CA LYS A 228 -5.82 -8.51 -27.06
C LYS A 228 -5.24 -7.14 -26.68
N VAL A 229 -5.41 -6.73 -25.43
CA VAL A 229 -4.88 -5.46 -24.92
C VAL A 229 -3.35 -5.44 -24.99
N SER A 230 -2.68 -6.57 -24.72
CA SER A 230 -1.23 -6.66 -24.91
C SER A 230 -0.83 -6.41 -26.37
N SER A 231 -1.54 -7.00 -27.34
CA SER A 231 -1.26 -6.78 -28.76
C SER A 231 -1.56 -5.35 -29.22
N GLU A 232 -2.64 -4.72 -28.71
CA GLU A 232 -2.98 -3.32 -28.99
C GLU A 232 -1.92 -2.37 -28.42
N ARG A 233 -1.43 -2.63 -27.21
CA ARG A 233 -0.35 -1.87 -26.58
C ARG A 233 0.95 -1.96 -27.37
N ASP A 234 1.30 -3.16 -27.83
CA ASP A 234 2.53 -3.38 -28.59
C ASP A 234 2.44 -2.71 -29.98
N GLN A 235 1.25 -2.70 -30.61
CA GLN A 235 0.98 -1.97 -31.84
C GLN A 235 1.07 -0.44 -31.66
N LEU A 236 0.53 0.10 -30.55
CA LEU A 236 0.64 1.54 -30.23
C LEU A 236 2.08 1.96 -29.95
N ARG A 237 2.87 1.10 -29.31
CA ARG A 237 4.30 1.32 -29.09
C ARG A 237 5.05 1.42 -30.42
N GLU A 238 4.77 0.53 -31.36
CA GLU A 238 5.36 0.56 -32.70
C GLU A 238 4.97 1.84 -33.46
N GLN A 239 3.68 2.20 -33.46
CA GLN A 239 3.20 3.44 -34.09
C GLN A 239 3.88 4.69 -33.51
N THR A 240 4.09 4.73 -32.19
CA THR A 240 4.80 5.82 -31.51
C THR A 240 6.27 5.89 -31.94
N SER A 241 6.92 4.74 -32.08
CA SER A 241 8.31 4.67 -32.57
C SER A 241 8.43 5.18 -34.01
N VAL A 242 7.53 4.77 -34.91
CA VAL A 242 7.49 5.23 -36.29
C VAL A 242 7.18 6.74 -36.38
N ALA A 243 6.24 7.23 -35.58
CA ALA A 243 5.93 8.66 -35.53
C ALA A 243 7.13 9.50 -35.05
N SER A 244 7.86 9.01 -34.05
CA SER A 244 9.08 9.67 -33.57
C SER A 244 10.17 9.72 -34.64
N ALA A 245 10.36 8.64 -35.42
CA ALA A 245 11.31 8.63 -36.52
C ALA A 245 10.95 9.63 -37.62
N LYS A 246 9.67 9.72 -37.98
CA LYS A 246 9.17 10.67 -38.98
C LYS A 246 9.26 12.13 -38.51
N GLN A 247 9.07 12.37 -37.22
CA GLN A 247 9.28 13.70 -36.62
C GLN A 247 10.74 14.15 -36.74
N GLU A 248 11.70 13.25 -36.55
CA GLU A 248 13.12 13.56 -36.69
C GLU A 248 13.52 13.78 -38.15
N GLU A 249 13.00 12.99 -39.09
CA GLU A 249 13.22 13.18 -40.53
C GLU A 249 12.70 14.55 -41.00
N LEU A 250 11.50 14.95 -40.57
CA LEU A 250 10.95 16.28 -40.86
C LEU A 250 11.79 17.40 -40.24
N ARG A 251 12.33 17.18 -39.04
CA ARG A 251 13.22 18.14 -38.38
C ARG A 251 14.50 18.36 -39.18
N GLN A 252 15.09 17.28 -39.70
CA GLN A 252 16.28 17.37 -40.55
C GLN A 252 15.98 18.08 -41.87
N SER A 253 14.89 17.72 -42.55
CA SER A 253 14.47 18.38 -43.79
C SER A 253 14.24 19.88 -43.59
N HIS A 254 13.64 20.28 -42.47
CA HIS A 254 13.46 21.69 -42.13
C HIS A 254 14.80 22.42 -41.91
N ALA A 255 15.79 21.76 -41.29
CA ALA A 255 17.13 22.31 -41.13
C ALA A 255 17.83 22.53 -42.48
N ASP A 256 17.73 21.56 -43.39
CA ASP A 256 18.33 21.61 -44.72
C ASP A 256 17.71 22.74 -45.57
N ILE A 257 16.37 22.84 -45.58
CA ILE A 257 15.65 23.93 -46.28
C ILE A 257 16.02 25.30 -45.70
N SER A 258 16.22 25.40 -44.39
CA SER A 258 16.68 26.65 -43.77
C SER A 258 18.09 27.03 -44.25
N ALA A 259 19.00 26.06 -44.37
CA ALA A 259 20.35 26.29 -44.88
C ALA A 259 20.35 26.71 -46.35
N GLU A 260 19.55 26.07 -47.21
CA GLU A 260 19.38 26.46 -48.61
C GLU A 260 18.83 27.88 -48.75
N ARG A 261 17.83 28.24 -47.93
CA ARG A 261 17.26 29.60 -47.90
C ARG A 261 18.32 30.64 -47.55
N ASP A 262 19.18 30.35 -46.59
CA ASP A 262 20.23 31.28 -46.16
C ASP A 262 21.34 31.41 -47.22
N LEU A 263 21.68 30.31 -47.92
CA LEU A 263 22.57 30.34 -49.08
C LEU A 263 22.00 31.17 -50.23
N LEU A 264 20.72 30.98 -50.57
CA LEU A 264 20.04 31.75 -51.62
C LEU A 264 19.94 33.23 -51.26
N ARG A 265 19.71 33.56 -49.98
CA ARG A 265 19.75 34.94 -49.50
C ARG A 265 21.13 35.57 -49.71
N GLY A 266 22.21 34.82 -49.46
CA GLY A 266 23.57 35.26 -49.74
C GLY A 266 23.80 35.56 -51.23
N LYS A 267 23.40 34.62 -52.11
CA LYS A 267 23.50 34.79 -53.58
C LYS A 267 22.70 35.99 -54.09
N LEU A 268 21.51 36.23 -53.55
CA LEU A 268 20.71 37.41 -53.90
C LEU A 268 21.41 38.71 -53.49
N SER A 269 22.10 38.72 -52.34
CA SER A 269 22.87 39.88 -51.89
C SER A 269 24.07 40.17 -52.79
N THR A 270 24.77 39.13 -53.28
CA THR A 270 25.91 39.32 -54.20
C THR A 270 25.45 39.78 -55.57
N LEU A 271 24.39 39.18 -56.12
CA LEU A 271 23.80 39.61 -57.40
C LEU A 271 23.27 41.05 -57.34
N ALA A 272 22.74 41.48 -56.18
CA ALA A 272 22.34 42.88 -55.98
C ALA A 272 23.55 43.84 -56.08
N ALA A 273 24.70 43.46 -55.50
CA ALA A 273 25.92 44.25 -55.57
C ALA A 273 26.52 44.29 -57.00
N GLU A 274 26.55 43.15 -57.69
CA GLU A 274 27.02 43.07 -59.08
C GLU A 274 26.15 43.91 -60.03
N LYS A 275 24.82 43.90 -59.82
CA LYS A 275 23.88 44.74 -60.58
C LYS A 275 24.15 46.23 -60.36
N GLU A 276 24.46 46.64 -59.13
CA GLU A 276 24.80 48.02 -58.81
C GLU A 276 26.08 48.47 -59.54
N GLU A 277 27.11 47.61 -59.61
CA GLU A 277 28.33 47.91 -60.35
C GLU A 277 28.14 47.93 -61.87
N LEU A 278 27.37 47.00 -62.43
CA LEU A 278 27.01 47.05 -63.84
C LEU A 278 26.19 48.31 -64.19
N GLN A 279 25.33 48.78 -63.29
CA GLN A 279 24.64 50.06 -63.46
C GLN A 279 25.62 51.25 -63.47
N LYS A 280 26.65 51.24 -62.63
CA LYS A 280 27.71 52.27 -62.66
C LYS A 280 28.53 52.21 -63.96
N VAL A 281 28.85 51.02 -64.46
CA VAL A 281 29.62 50.86 -65.71
C VAL A 281 28.79 51.26 -66.93
N THR A 282 27.53 50.89 -66.99
CA THR A 282 26.61 51.28 -68.08
C THR A 282 26.35 52.78 -68.09
N ALA A 283 26.20 53.43 -66.93
CA ALA A 283 26.13 54.89 -66.83
C ALA A 283 27.41 55.58 -67.35
N LYS A 284 28.59 55.02 -67.06
CA LYS A 284 29.88 55.52 -67.60
C LYS A 284 30.01 55.30 -69.11
N LYS A 285 29.53 54.17 -69.62
CA LYS A 285 29.57 53.84 -71.06
C LYS A 285 28.58 54.66 -71.87
N ALA A 286 27.39 54.96 -71.34
CA ALA A 286 26.45 55.90 -71.95
C ALA A 286 27.07 57.31 -72.09
N ALA A 287 27.78 57.79 -71.05
CA ALA A 287 28.54 59.04 -71.11
C ALA A 287 29.80 59.00 -72.02
N GLN A 288 30.19 57.81 -72.51
CA GLN A 288 31.26 57.63 -73.48
C GLN A 288 30.71 57.52 -74.91
N ILE A 289 29.53 56.93 -75.09
CA ILE A 289 28.83 56.85 -76.39
C ILE A 289 28.34 58.22 -76.85
N ASP A 290 27.91 59.10 -75.93
CA ASP A 290 27.60 60.51 -76.25
C ASP A 290 28.82 61.32 -76.77
N ARG A 291 30.04 60.77 -76.69
CA ARG A 291 31.27 61.40 -77.18
C ARG A 291 31.78 60.85 -78.52
N ASP A 292 31.35 59.66 -78.92
CA ASP A 292 31.89 58.95 -80.07
C ASP A 292 30.76 58.57 -81.06
N GLU A 293 30.02 59.57 -81.58
CA GLU A 293 29.21 59.41 -82.80
C GLU A 293 29.87 60.16 -83.98
N HIS A 294 30.74 59.46 -84.72
CA HIS A 294 31.02 59.71 -86.14
C HIS A 294 31.61 58.46 -86.82
N GLY A 295 30.91 57.92 -87.83
CA GLY A 295 31.55 57.22 -88.98
C GLY A 295 31.22 55.75 -89.28
N ILE A 296 30.07 55.50 -89.95
CA ILE A 296 29.83 54.72 -91.21
C ILE A 296 30.67 53.42 -91.43
N SER A 297 30.14 52.22 -91.73
CA SER A 297 29.45 51.83 -92.97
C SER A 297 28.99 50.35 -93.01
N ASP A 298 28.15 50.07 -94.00
CA ASP A 298 28.10 48.86 -94.85
C ASP A 298 26.97 47.82 -94.69
N ALA A 299 26.26 47.70 -95.82
CA ALA A 299 24.91 47.17 -95.99
C ALA A 299 24.82 45.65 -96.16
N ASN A 300 25.69 44.87 -95.49
CA ASN A 300 25.59 43.40 -95.47
C ASN A 300 25.28 42.81 -94.07
N MET A 301 25.06 43.67 -93.07
CA MET A 301 24.65 43.32 -91.70
C MET A 301 23.14 43.38 -91.47
N LYS A 302 22.33 43.88 -92.42
CA LYS A 302 20.90 44.16 -92.19
C LYS A 302 20.04 42.91 -92.03
N SER A 303 20.32 41.83 -92.76
CA SER A 303 19.53 40.59 -92.66
C SER A 303 19.84 39.77 -91.39
N SER A 304 21.12 39.70 -90.99
CA SER A 304 21.53 39.04 -89.74
C SER A 304 21.08 39.84 -88.51
N ALA A 305 21.23 41.16 -88.54
CA ALA A 305 20.77 42.03 -87.45
C ALA A 305 19.25 42.05 -87.32
N GLU A 306 18.49 41.97 -88.42
CA GLU A 306 17.02 41.86 -88.35
C GLU A 306 16.54 40.50 -87.80
N ILE A 307 17.26 39.41 -88.10
CA ILE A 307 16.95 38.09 -87.52
C ILE A 307 17.28 38.08 -86.03
N GLU A 308 18.45 38.57 -85.63
CA GLU A 308 18.84 38.71 -84.22
C GLU A 308 17.90 39.66 -83.46
N LEU A 309 17.45 40.76 -84.06
CA LEU A 309 16.47 41.65 -83.44
C LEU A 309 15.12 40.98 -83.22
N LYS A 310 14.64 40.17 -84.18
CA LYS A 310 13.40 39.40 -84.04
C LYS A 310 13.52 38.29 -82.99
N GLU A 311 14.68 37.63 -82.91
CA GLU A 311 14.94 36.59 -81.93
C GLU A 311 15.07 37.18 -80.52
N ASN A 312 15.81 38.28 -80.38
CA ASN A 312 15.90 39.04 -79.13
C ASN A 312 14.53 39.59 -78.69
N ALA A 313 13.67 40.01 -79.62
CA ALA A 313 12.30 40.43 -79.29
C ALA A 313 11.45 39.27 -78.72
N LYS A 314 11.56 38.05 -79.28
CA LYS A 314 10.88 36.86 -78.75
C LYS A 314 11.40 36.46 -77.37
N ILE A 315 12.72 36.55 -77.16
CA ILE A 315 13.33 36.28 -75.86
C ILE A 315 12.82 37.29 -74.82
N LEU A 316 12.76 38.58 -75.17
CA LEU A 316 12.21 39.62 -74.29
C LEU A 316 10.73 39.38 -73.95
N GLU A 317 9.91 38.98 -74.91
CA GLU A 317 8.50 38.65 -74.68
C GLU A 317 8.34 37.43 -73.76
N THR A 318 9.16 36.41 -73.96
CA THR A 318 9.18 35.20 -73.10
C THR A 318 9.59 35.56 -71.67
N LEU A 319 10.68 36.33 -71.50
CA LEU A 319 11.12 36.80 -70.19
C LEU A 319 10.09 37.70 -69.50
N GLN A 320 9.36 38.53 -70.25
CA GLN A 320 8.26 39.33 -69.71
C GLN A 320 7.09 38.48 -69.23
N LEU A 321 6.77 37.39 -69.94
CA LEU A 321 5.73 36.44 -69.54
C LEU A 321 6.14 35.69 -68.27
N GLU A 322 7.36 35.15 -68.22
CA GLU A 322 7.91 34.48 -67.04
C GLU A 322 7.96 35.41 -65.82
N LEU A 323 8.36 36.67 -66.00
CA LEU A 323 8.33 37.69 -64.95
C LEU A 323 6.92 37.96 -64.44
N ARG A 324 5.91 37.90 -65.32
CA ARG A 324 4.50 38.07 -64.94
C ARG A 324 4.00 36.88 -64.14
N VAL A 325 4.31 35.65 -64.58
CA VAL A 325 3.94 34.41 -63.90
C VAL A 325 4.58 34.36 -62.51
N THR A 326 5.89 34.55 -62.41
CA THR A 326 6.61 34.55 -61.12
C THR A 326 6.10 35.62 -60.15
N ARG A 327 5.74 36.83 -60.63
CA ARG A 327 5.09 37.86 -59.80
C ARG A 327 3.72 37.41 -59.28
N SER A 328 2.93 36.74 -60.11
CA SER A 328 1.61 36.21 -59.73
C SER A 328 1.71 35.07 -58.70
N GLU A 329 2.65 34.14 -58.90
CA GLU A 329 2.93 33.03 -57.97
C GLU A 329 3.45 33.56 -56.62
N SER A 330 4.36 34.53 -56.66
CA SER A 330 4.84 35.24 -55.46
C SER A 330 3.70 35.94 -54.71
N GLY A 331 2.74 36.52 -55.44
CA GLY A 331 1.52 37.11 -54.87
C GLY A 331 0.66 36.08 -54.14
N LEU A 332 0.42 34.93 -54.78
CA LEU A 332 -0.36 33.83 -54.20
C LEU A 332 0.31 33.21 -52.97
N LEU A 333 1.63 33.02 -52.99
CA LEU A 333 2.38 32.51 -51.84
C LEU A 333 2.33 33.47 -50.66
N ARG A 334 2.46 34.79 -50.89
CA ARG A 334 2.29 35.80 -49.84
C ARG A 334 0.89 35.77 -49.23
N ALA A 335 -0.15 35.62 -50.05
CA ALA A 335 -1.53 35.53 -49.57
C ALA A 335 -1.76 34.26 -48.72
N ARG A 336 -1.23 33.10 -49.16
CA ARG A 336 -1.29 31.84 -48.39
C ARG A 336 -0.52 31.95 -47.07
N TRP A 337 0.69 32.51 -47.10
CA TRP A 337 1.50 32.75 -45.90
C TRP A 337 0.77 33.67 -44.92
N ALA A 338 0.13 34.74 -45.38
CA ALA A 338 -0.65 35.63 -44.53
C ALA A 338 -1.81 34.90 -43.86
N LYS A 339 -2.54 34.05 -44.61
CA LYS A 339 -3.65 33.24 -44.06
C LYS A 339 -3.17 32.19 -43.06
N GLU A 340 -2.00 31.59 -43.28
CA GLU A 340 -1.47 30.59 -42.36
C GLU A 340 -0.89 31.25 -41.10
N LYS A 341 -0.28 32.42 -41.24
CA LYS A 341 0.18 33.24 -40.11
C LYS A 341 -0.98 33.64 -39.19
N THR A 342 -2.14 34.03 -39.74
CA THR A 342 -3.30 34.37 -38.92
C THR A 342 -3.86 33.15 -38.20
N LYS A 343 -3.98 32.00 -38.88
CA LYS A 343 -4.39 30.75 -38.23
C LYS A 343 -3.45 30.33 -37.11
N SER A 344 -2.14 30.38 -37.35
CA SER A 344 -1.13 30.06 -36.34
C SER A 344 -1.23 30.99 -35.13
N SER A 345 -1.47 32.28 -35.35
CA SER A 345 -1.73 33.24 -34.28
C SER A 345 -3.00 32.91 -33.47
N ILE A 346 -4.10 32.53 -34.14
CA ILE A 346 -5.35 32.15 -33.47
C ILE A 346 -5.16 30.90 -32.62
N LEU A 347 -4.54 29.85 -33.18
CA LEU A 347 -4.25 28.62 -32.44
C LEU A 347 -3.32 28.86 -31.25
N THR A 348 -2.40 29.82 -31.35
CA THR A 348 -1.51 30.18 -30.24
C THR A 348 -2.31 30.84 -29.11
N GLN A 349 -3.21 31.76 -29.46
CA GLN A 349 -4.12 32.41 -28.51
C GLN A 349 -5.05 31.39 -27.82
N GLU A 350 -5.66 30.48 -28.58
CA GLU A 350 -6.52 29.41 -28.03
C GLU A 350 -5.74 28.50 -27.07
N ASN A 351 -4.50 28.14 -27.39
CA ASN A 351 -3.65 27.36 -26.49
C ASN A 351 -3.35 28.10 -25.18
N ASP A 352 -3.09 29.40 -25.25
CA ASP A 352 -2.81 30.20 -24.05
C ASP A 352 -4.05 30.39 -23.18
N ASP A 353 -5.23 30.52 -23.77
CA ASP A 353 -6.49 30.61 -23.04
C ASP A 353 -6.90 29.26 -22.43
N LEU A 354 -6.68 28.14 -23.12
CA LEU A 354 -6.85 26.79 -22.56
C LEU A 354 -5.90 26.54 -21.39
N LYS A 355 -4.64 26.99 -21.46
CA LYS A 355 -3.69 26.89 -20.34
C LYS A 355 -4.19 27.66 -19.12
N LYS A 356 -4.72 28.88 -19.28
CA LYS A 356 -5.27 29.67 -18.17
C LYS A 356 -6.45 28.96 -17.51
N SER A 357 -7.38 28.44 -18.31
CA SER A 357 -8.54 27.69 -17.82
C SER A 357 -8.12 26.44 -17.06
N LEU A 358 -7.14 25.69 -17.58
CA LEU A 358 -6.59 24.51 -16.91
C LEU A 358 -5.93 24.86 -15.56
N GLU A 359 -5.18 25.96 -15.48
CA GLU A 359 -4.57 26.41 -14.23
C GLU A 359 -5.61 26.89 -13.20
N LEU A 360 -6.69 27.53 -13.65
CA LEU A 360 -7.79 27.93 -12.76
C LEU A 360 -8.51 26.71 -12.20
N GLU A 361 -8.73 25.68 -13.02
CA GLU A 361 -9.32 24.40 -12.60
C GLU A 361 -8.40 23.60 -11.66
N LYS A 362 -7.08 23.61 -11.89
CA LYS A 362 -6.13 23.01 -10.95
C LYS A 362 -6.18 23.71 -9.59
N ARG A 363 -6.25 25.05 -9.57
CA ARG A 363 -6.34 25.84 -8.33
C ARG A 363 -7.64 25.60 -7.57
N SER A 364 -8.78 25.54 -8.26
CA SER A 364 -10.07 25.24 -7.65
C SER A 364 -10.10 23.82 -7.04
N ARG A 365 -9.59 22.82 -7.79
CA ARG A 365 -9.49 21.44 -7.29
C ARG A 365 -8.59 21.33 -6.05
N VAL A 366 -7.43 21.98 -6.05
CA VAL A 366 -6.53 21.98 -4.87
C VAL A 366 -7.24 22.58 -3.66
N SER A 367 -7.88 23.74 -3.81
CA SER A 367 -8.61 24.41 -2.72
C SER A 367 -9.73 23.54 -2.14
N ILE A 368 -10.56 22.91 -3.00
CA ILE A 368 -11.63 22.00 -2.55
C ILE A 368 -11.05 20.78 -1.82
N THR A 369 -9.93 20.22 -2.31
CA THR A 369 -9.29 19.08 -1.65
C THR A 369 -8.63 19.43 -0.32
N GLU A 370 -8.13 20.65 -0.15
CA GLU A 370 -7.56 21.12 1.11
C GLU A 370 -8.64 21.35 2.16
N PHE A 371 -9.73 22.01 1.79
CA PHE A 371 -10.88 22.23 2.67
C PHE A 371 -11.48 20.91 3.16
N ALA A 372 -11.78 19.98 2.24
CA ALA A 372 -12.30 18.66 2.60
C ALA A 372 -11.32 17.86 3.47
N ARG A 373 -10.00 17.98 3.22
CA ARG A 373 -8.97 17.31 4.02
C ARG A 373 -8.90 17.88 5.44
N ASP A 374 -9.04 19.18 5.59
CA ASP A 374 -8.99 19.84 6.89
C ASP A 374 -10.23 19.54 7.73
N ASP A 375 -11.42 19.51 7.12
CA ASP A 375 -12.67 19.08 7.79
C ASP A 375 -12.57 17.64 8.28
N VAL A 376 -12.10 16.72 7.44
CA VAL A 376 -11.87 15.32 7.83
C VAL A 376 -10.83 15.23 8.94
N ARG A 377 -9.75 16.03 8.89
CA ARG A 377 -8.72 16.06 9.93
C ARG A 377 -9.29 16.55 11.27
N ASN A 378 -10.14 17.56 11.26
CA ASN A 378 -10.77 18.10 12.46
C ASN A 378 -11.77 17.09 13.05
N ALA A 379 -12.64 16.50 12.22
CA ALA A 379 -13.55 15.44 12.63
C ALA A 379 -12.80 14.24 13.24
N LEU A 380 -11.67 13.83 12.63
CA LEU A 380 -10.83 12.76 13.18
C LEU A 380 -10.23 13.11 14.54
N LYS A 381 -9.81 14.36 14.75
CA LYS A 381 -9.31 14.83 16.05
C LYS A 381 -10.39 14.80 17.12
N ASP A 382 -11.60 15.25 16.79
CA ASP A 382 -12.74 15.25 17.72
C ASP A 382 -13.13 13.81 18.10
N GLU A 383 -13.18 12.91 17.12
CA GLU A 383 -13.43 11.49 17.32
C GLU A 383 -12.34 10.81 18.16
N GLN A 384 -11.08 11.16 17.93
CA GLN A 384 -9.96 10.66 18.71
C GLN A 384 -10.07 11.15 20.16
N LYS A 385 -10.42 12.42 20.37
CA LYS A 385 -10.65 13.01 21.69
C LYS A 385 -11.74 12.27 22.47
N VAL A 386 -12.88 11.96 21.84
CA VAL A 386 -13.95 11.18 22.49
C VAL A 386 -13.45 9.80 22.93
N THR A 387 -12.68 9.10 22.09
CA THR A 387 -12.14 7.78 22.45
C THR A 387 -11.09 7.83 23.56
N THR A 388 -10.26 8.88 23.59
CA THR A 388 -9.28 9.08 24.67
C THR A 388 -9.98 9.42 25.98
N ASP A 389 -11.01 10.27 25.95
CA ASP A 389 -11.77 10.68 27.13
C ASP A 389 -12.52 9.49 27.74
N LEU A 390 -13.20 8.67 26.93
CA LEU A 390 -13.87 7.45 27.39
C LEU A 390 -12.87 6.43 27.96
N THR A 391 -11.69 6.31 27.36
CA THR A 391 -10.64 5.41 27.86
C THR A 391 -10.04 5.89 29.16
N ALA A 392 -9.82 7.21 29.32
CA ALA A 392 -9.37 7.82 30.55
C ALA A 392 -10.41 7.66 31.67
N LYS A 393 -11.69 7.93 31.40
CA LYS A 393 -12.80 7.70 32.34
C LYS A 393 -12.89 6.25 32.80
N LEU A 394 -12.74 5.30 31.87
CA LEU A 394 -12.74 3.87 32.21
C LEU A 394 -11.57 3.49 33.12
N ALA A 395 -10.37 4.02 32.85
CA ALA A 395 -9.18 3.78 33.67
C ALA A 395 -9.34 4.38 35.07
N GLN A 396 -9.80 5.63 35.17
CA GLN A 396 -10.04 6.32 36.43
C GLN A 396 -11.09 5.59 37.28
N ALA A 397 -12.23 5.20 36.69
CA ALA A 397 -13.28 4.47 37.40
C ALA A 397 -12.79 3.07 37.86
N SER A 398 -11.98 2.39 37.04
CA SER A 398 -11.39 1.09 37.42
C SER A 398 -10.40 1.22 38.57
N GLN A 399 -9.57 2.27 38.57
CA GLN A 399 -8.63 2.55 39.64
C GLN A 399 -9.35 2.94 40.94
N ALA A 400 -10.40 3.76 40.86
CA ALA A 400 -11.22 4.13 42.01
C ALA A 400 -11.89 2.89 42.64
N LEU A 401 -12.44 2.00 41.82
CA LEU A 401 -13.03 0.74 42.30
C LEU A 401 -12.00 -0.14 43.02
N GLU A 402 -10.78 -0.23 42.50
CA GLU A 402 -9.71 -1.02 43.10
C GLU A 402 -9.19 -0.39 44.40
N ALA A 403 -9.12 0.94 44.48
CA ALA A 403 -8.78 1.66 45.70
C ALA A 403 -9.81 1.40 46.81
N GLU A 404 -11.11 1.48 46.49
CA GLU A 404 -12.19 1.20 47.44
C GLU A 404 -12.21 -0.26 47.90
N ARG A 405 -11.90 -1.22 47.01
CA ARG A 405 -11.72 -2.64 47.37
C ARG A 405 -10.59 -2.82 48.39
N ARG A 406 -9.45 -2.16 48.18
CA ARG A 406 -8.31 -2.23 49.10
C ARG A 406 -8.64 -1.62 50.47
N ARG A 407 -9.31 -0.46 50.51
CA ARG A 407 -9.76 0.17 51.76
C ARG A 407 -10.74 -0.73 52.52
N THR A 408 -11.74 -1.27 51.83
CA THR A 408 -12.71 -2.19 52.43
C THR A 408 -12.04 -3.44 52.98
N ALA A 409 -11.08 -4.03 52.25
CA ALA A 409 -10.33 -5.20 52.70
C ALA A 409 -9.48 -4.91 53.95
N ALA A 410 -8.82 -3.75 54.01
CA ALA A 410 -8.05 -3.32 55.17
C ALA A 410 -8.93 -3.14 56.41
N LEU A 411 -10.06 -2.43 56.29
CA LEU A 411 -11.03 -2.24 57.39
C LEU A 411 -11.62 -3.56 57.87
N VAL A 412 -11.95 -4.49 56.97
CA VAL A 412 -12.42 -5.83 57.34
C VAL A 412 -11.34 -6.62 58.11
N GLN A 413 -10.07 -6.49 57.71
CA GLN A 413 -8.95 -7.10 58.41
C GLN A 413 -8.76 -6.50 59.82
N GLU A 414 -8.86 -5.18 59.95
CA GLU A 414 -8.80 -4.49 61.25
C GLU A 414 -9.96 -4.93 62.16
N VAL A 415 -11.20 -4.92 61.68
CA VAL A 415 -12.37 -5.36 62.45
C VAL A 415 -12.23 -6.82 62.89
N THR A 416 -11.73 -7.70 62.01
CA THR A 416 -11.52 -9.11 62.37
C THR A 416 -10.39 -9.29 63.39
N GLN A 417 -9.33 -8.47 63.32
CA GLN A 417 -8.26 -8.46 64.31
C GLN A 417 -8.74 -7.93 65.67
N THR A 418 -9.44 -6.80 65.69
CA THR A 418 -10.03 -6.20 66.90
C THR A 418 -10.97 -7.18 67.58
N LYS A 419 -11.83 -7.88 66.82
CA LYS A 419 -12.72 -8.93 67.34
C LYS A 419 -11.94 -10.11 67.95
N ARG A 420 -10.83 -10.54 67.33
CA ARG A 420 -9.97 -11.60 67.87
C ARG A 420 -9.28 -11.18 69.16
N ASN A 421 -8.73 -9.96 69.22
CA ASN A 421 -8.08 -9.42 70.42
C ASN A 421 -9.07 -9.30 71.59
N LEU A 422 -10.29 -8.85 71.30
CA LEU A 422 -11.42 -8.81 72.24
C LEU A 422 -11.73 -10.18 72.86
N GLU A 423 -11.79 -11.22 72.03
CA GLU A 423 -12.08 -12.57 72.47
C GLU A 423 -10.95 -13.12 73.36
N LEU A 424 -9.69 -12.84 73.00
CA LEU A 424 -8.53 -13.20 73.82
C LEU A 424 -8.53 -12.49 75.18
N GLU A 425 -8.85 -11.21 75.24
CA GLU A 425 -8.94 -10.48 76.51
C GLU A 425 -10.11 -10.94 77.38
N ARG A 426 -11.25 -11.32 76.78
CA ARG A 426 -12.35 -11.98 77.51
C ARG A 426 -11.92 -13.28 78.18
N GLN A 427 -11.09 -14.08 77.50
CA GLN A 427 -10.55 -15.33 78.04
C GLN A 427 -9.51 -15.07 79.15
N ARG A 428 -8.76 -13.97 79.07
CA ARG A 428 -7.69 -13.63 80.01
C ARG A 428 -8.19 -12.92 81.28
N ASN A 429 -9.28 -12.15 81.20
CA ASN A 429 -9.85 -11.42 82.32
C ASN A 429 -11.41 -11.52 82.36
N PRO A 430 -11.98 -12.53 83.04
CA PRO A 430 -13.42 -12.72 83.15
C PRO A 430 -14.17 -11.56 83.81
N GLY A 431 -13.47 -10.76 84.64
CA GLY A 431 -13.99 -9.61 85.38
C GLY A 431 -13.92 -8.26 84.66
N MET A 432 -13.63 -8.24 83.35
CA MET A 432 -13.50 -7.00 82.57
C MET A 432 -14.71 -6.05 82.77
N PRO A 433 -14.51 -4.76 83.12
CA PRO A 433 -15.59 -3.81 83.40
C PRO A 433 -16.55 -3.61 82.21
N LEU A 434 -17.86 -3.51 82.50
CA LEU A 434 -18.92 -3.32 81.49
C LEU A 434 -18.65 -2.12 80.56
N ARG A 435 -18.22 -0.98 81.11
CA ARG A 435 -17.89 0.23 80.33
C ARG A 435 -16.82 -0.01 79.26
N GLU A 436 -15.86 -0.89 79.53
CA GLU A 436 -14.77 -1.19 78.60
C GLU A 436 -15.24 -2.11 77.47
N ARG A 437 -16.15 -3.04 77.78
CA ARG A 437 -16.85 -3.87 76.78
C ARG A 437 -17.73 -3.03 75.87
N GLU A 438 -18.51 -2.10 76.44
CA GLU A 438 -19.39 -1.21 75.68
C GLU A 438 -18.60 -0.33 74.71
N ARG A 439 -17.51 0.31 75.15
CA ARG A 439 -16.64 1.12 74.29
C ARG A 439 -16.06 0.35 73.09
N MET A 440 -15.64 -0.90 73.32
CA MET A 440 -15.12 -1.73 72.23
C MET A 440 -16.22 -2.22 71.28
N GLN A 441 -17.41 -2.51 71.80
CA GLN A 441 -18.58 -2.87 71.00
C GLN A 441 -19.04 -1.69 70.13
N GLU A 442 -19.00 -0.47 70.66
CA GLU A 442 -19.24 0.79 69.94
C GLU A 442 -18.21 1.03 68.83
N THR A 443 -16.94 0.72 69.09
CA THR A 443 -15.89 0.83 68.06
C THR A 443 -16.15 -0.15 66.90
N ILE A 444 -16.52 -1.41 67.21
CA ILE A 444 -16.87 -2.40 66.18
C ILE A 444 -18.12 -2.00 65.41
N SER A 445 -19.15 -1.44 66.07
CA SER A 445 -20.37 -1.02 65.39
C SER A 445 -20.10 0.18 64.47
N ALA A 446 -19.27 1.14 64.90
CA ALA A 446 -18.82 2.26 64.07
C ALA A 446 -18.06 1.77 62.83
N GLN A 447 -17.07 0.90 63.00
CA GLN A 447 -16.30 0.33 61.88
C GLN A 447 -17.16 -0.52 60.93
N LYS A 448 -18.16 -1.23 61.43
CA LYS A 448 -19.14 -1.95 60.58
C LYS A 448 -20.02 -1.00 59.77
N SER A 449 -20.44 0.11 60.36
CA SER A 449 -21.18 1.16 59.66
C SER A 449 -20.35 1.76 58.53
N GLU A 450 -19.06 2.01 58.80
CA GLU A 450 -18.09 2.48 57.79
C GLU A 450 -17.91 1.47 56.65
N ILE A 451 -17.73 0.18 56.94
CA ILE A 451 -17.67 -0.88 55.92
C ILE A 451 -18.94 -0.90 55.07
N SER A 452 -20.12 -0.75 55.67
CA SER A 452 -21.40 -0.68 54.96
C SER A 452 -21.44 0.52 53.99
N ALA A 453 -20.97 1.68 54.42
CA ALA A 453 -20.88 2.88 53.57
C ALA A 453 -19.93 2.69 52.38
N LEU A 454 -18.74 2.09 52.60
CA LEU A 454 -17.78 1.80 51.52
C LEU A 454 -18.30 0.77 50.53
N VAL A 455 -19.03 -0.25 50.99
CA VAL A 455 -19.70 -1.23 50.13
C VAL A 455 -20.73 -0.57 49.22
N ASN A 456 -21.54 0.36 49.75
CA ASN A 456 -22.50 1.12 48.96
C ASN A 456 -21.80 2.01 47.92
N GLY A 457 -20.71 2.69 48.31
CA GLY A 457 -19.89 3.50 47.39
C GLY A 457 -19.25 2.67 46.27
N ARG A 458 -18.77 1.46 46.58
CA ARG A 458 -18.26 0.51 45.59
C ARG A 458 -19.34 0.08 44.59
N ASP A 459 -20.56 -0.15 45.06
CA ASP A 459 -21.66 -0.58 44.20
C ASP A 459 -22.15 0.56 43.28
N GLU A 460 -22.02 1.83 43.72
CA GLU A 460 -22.17 3.03 42.86
C GLU A 460 -21.10 3.08 41.77
N ILE A 461 -19.82 3.02 42.12
CA ILE A 461 -18.71 3.03 41.16
C ILE A 461 -18.85 1.88 40.15
N LYS A 462 -19.30 0.70 40.60
CA LYS A 462 -19.55 -0.45 39.73
C LYS A 462 -20.68 -0.18 38.71
N ARG A 463 -21.71 0.57 39.08
CA ARG A 463 -22.78 1.00 38.18
C ARG A 463 -22.26 2.01 37.15
N GLU A 464 -21.52 3.02 37.59
CA GLU A 464 -20.90 4.00 36.68
C GLU A 464 -19.96 3.32 35.66
N LEU A 465 -19.12 2.39 36.12
CA LEU A 465 -18.20 1.64 35.27
C LEU A 465 -18.95 0.80 34.23
N LYS A 466 -20.10 0.21 34.60
CA LYS A 466 -20.97 -0.48 33.65
C LYS A 466 -21.51 0.46 32.57
N MET A 467 -21.93 1.68 32.95
CA MET A 467 -22.41 2.69 32.00
C MET A 467 -21.32 3.14 31.02
N VAL A 468 -20.12 3.46 31.52
CA VAL A 468 -18.97 3.85 30.68
C VAL A 468 -18.56 2.73 29.72
N ARG A 469 -18.64 1.47 30.14
CA ARG A 469 -18.39 0.31 29.24
C ARG A 469 -19.42 0.20 28.13
N ILE A 470 -20.70 0.43 28.44
CA ILE A 470 -21.78 0.42 27.43
C ILE A 470 -21.57 1.56 26.43
N GLU A 471 -21.27 2.76 26.92
CA GLU A 471 -21.01 3.93 26.06
C GLU A 471 -19.81 3.68 25.13
N LYS A 472 -18.69 3.18 25.67
CA LYS A 472 -17.53 2.80 24.86
C LYS A 472 -17.84 1.71 23.84
N LYS A 473 -18.68 0.73 24.19
CA LYS A 473 -19.11 -0.31 23.25
C LYS A 473 -19.96 0.28 22.12
N ASN A 474 -20.95 1.11 22.45
CA ASN A 474 -21.80 1.76 21.46
C ASN A 474 -20.97 2.61 20.48
N GLU A 475 -19.94 3.29 20.99
CA GLU A 475 -19.02 4.07 20.16
C GLU A 475 -18.19 3.19 19.21
N ILE A 476 -17.68 2.05 19.70
CA ILE A 476 -16.99 1.06 18.86
C ILE A 476 -17.93 0.51 17.77
N ASP A 477 -19.16 0.14 18.14
CA ASP A 477 -20.14 -0.43 17.23
C ASP A 477 -20.53 0.60 16.14
N ARG A 478 -20.71 1.88 16.51
CA ARG A 478 -20.95 2.99 15.57
C ARG A 478 -19.79 3.17 14.58
N LYS A 479 -18.54 3.16 15.06
CA LYS A 479 -17.35 3.30 14.19
C LYS A 479 -17.20 2.12 13.24
N TRP A 480 -17.49 0.91 13.73
CA TRP A 480 -17.47 -0.30 12.91
C TRP A 480 -18.52 -0.25 11.80
N GLU A 481 -19.73 0.21 12.11
CA GLU A 481 -20.81 0.35 11.13
C GLU A 481 -20.45 1.36 10.01
N ILE A 482 -19.92 2.52 10.36
CA ILE A 482 -19.46 3.53 9.38
C ILE A 482 -18.34 2.96 8.50
N THR A 483 -17.37 2.25 9.11
CA THR A 483 -16.26 1.63 8.39
C THR A 483 -16.76 0.60 7.38
N ASN A 484 -17.74 -0.22 7.75
CA ASN A 484 -18.33 -1.18 6.83
C ASN A 484 -19.06 -0.52 5.66
N LYS A 485 -19.82 0.56 5.92
CA LYS A 485 -20.49 1.35 4.87
C LYS A 485 -19.48 1.91 3.87
N ILE A 486 -18.36 2.45 4.36
CA ILE A 486 -17.28 2.98 3.51
C ILE A 486 -16.59 1.85 2.73
N ASN A 487 -16.29 0.72 3.36
CA ASN A 487 -15.66 -0.42 2.68
C ASN A 487 -16.56 -1.00 1.58
N ALA A 488 -17.88 -1.07 1.80
CA ALA A 488 -18.84 -1.49 0.78
C ALA A 488 -18.86 -0.52 -0.42
N LEU A 489 -18.79 0.79 -0.15
CA LEU A 489 -18.63 1.80 -1.20
C LEU A 489 -17.34 1.62 -2.00
N ILE A 490 -16.20 1.46 -1.32
CA ILE A 490 -14.89 1.25 -1.97
C ILE A 490 -14.93 -0.02 -2.84
N HIS A 491 -15.52 -1.10 -2.32
CA HIS A 491 -15.74 -2.31 -3.09
C HIS A 491 -16.55 -2.05 -4.36
N THR A 492 -17.67 -1.35 -4.24
CA THR A 492 -18.52 -0.99 -5.38
C THR A 492 -17.73 -0.15 -6.40
N MET A 493 -16.90 0.80 -5.94
CA MET A 493 -16.07 1.61 -6.83
C MET A 493 -14.94 0.84 -7.51
N HIS A 494 -14.44 -0.24 -6.90
CA HIS A 494 -13.43 -1.11 -7.52
C HIS A 494 -14.02 -2.11 -8.52
N GLU A 495 -15.32 -2.43 -8.41
CA GLU A 495 -15.99 -3.36 -9.30
C GLU A 495 -16.40 -2.74 -10.64
N TRP A 496 -16.56 -1.42 -10.68
CA TRP A 496 -17.09 -0.71 -11.84
C TRP A 496 -16.19 0.50 -12.16
N ASP A 497 -15.57 0.50 -13.34
CA ASP A 497 -14.78 1.63 -13.85
C ASP A 497 -15.62 2.61 -14.69
N GLU A 498 -16.85 2.22 -15.05
CA GLU A 498 -17.83 3.01 -15.81
C GLU A 498 -19.27 2.78 -15.32
N CYS A 499 -20.19 3.71 -15.61
CA CYS A 499 -21.58 3.52 -15.26
C CYS A 499 -22.21 2.36 -16.04
N ARG A 500 -22.69 1.32 -15.36
CA ARG A 500 -23.47 0.19 -15.92
C ARG A 500 -24.64 0.56 -16.83
N HIS A 501 -25.18 1.77 -16.72
CA HIS A 501 -26.36 2.19 -17.47
C HIS A 501 -26.03 3.07 -18.67
N CYS A 502 -25.17 4.08 -18.51
CA CYS A 502 -24.84 5.02 -19.59
C CYS A 502 -23.42 4.90 -20.14
N GLY A 503 -22.54 4.08 -19.54
CA GLY A 503 -21.15 3.90 -19.96
C GLY A 503 -20.25 5.12 -19.75
N ALA A 504 -20.68 6.12 -18.97
CA ALA A 504 -19.87 7.29 -18.69
C ALA A 504 -18.71 6.97 -17.73
N GLU A 505 -17.54 7.58 -17.97
CA GLU A 505 -16.38 7.55 -17.07
C GLU A 505 -16.72 8.27 -15.75
N PHE A 506 -16.32 7.66 -14.64
CA PHE A 506 -16.82 7.88 -13.27
C PHE A 506 -16.81 9.34 -12.76
N GLY A 507 -17.84 10.11 -13.12
CA GLY A 507 -18.41 11.15 -12.26
C GLY A 507 -19.47 10.51 -11.36
N THR A 508 -19.22 10.40 -10.05
CA THR A 508 -20.18 9.80 -9.11
C THR A 508 -20.33 10.60 -7.84
N TYR A 509 -21.54 10.60 -7.27
CA TYR A 509 -21.81 11.19 -5.95
C TYR A 509 -22.45 10.16 -5.01
N VAL A 510 -22.22 10.33 -3.71
CA VAL A 510 -22.64 9.40 -2.65
C VAL A 510 -23.88 9.95 -1.95
N GLU A 511 -24.92 9.13 -1.84
CA GLU A 511 -26.11 9.40 -1.02
C GLU A 511 -26.12 8.54 0.24
N ASP A 512 -26.38 9.16 1.39
CA ASP A 512 -26.56 8.45 2.66
C ASP A 512 -28.04 8.11 2.89
N HIS A 513 -28.35 6.81 2.91
CA HIS A 513 -29.69 6.28 3.19
C HIS A 513 -29.82 5.76 4.63
N GLY A 514 -28.91 6.15 5.51
CA GLY A 514 -28.85 5.76 6.91
C GLY A 514 -28.30 4.35 7.10
N SER A 515 -28.88 3.34 6.44
CA SER A 515 -28.45 1.93 6.56
C SER A 515 -27.37 1.52 5.55
N MET A 516 -27.28 2.21 4.41
CA MET A 516 -26.20 2.03 3.43
C MET A 516 -25.85 3.35 2.77
N LEU A 517 -24.63 3.40 2.22
CA LEU A 517 -24.22 4.46 1.31
C LEU A 517 -24.46 3.97 -0.13
N VAL A 518 -25.16 4.77 -0.92
CA VAL A 518 -25.51 4.45 -2.31
C VAL A 518 -24.66 5.31 -3.23
N LEU A 519 -23.99 4.67 -4.18
CA LEU A 519 -23.23 5.36 -5.20
C LEU A 519 -24.15 5.67 -6.41
N ARG A 520 -24.09 6.90 -6.93
CA ARG A 520 -24.87 7.29 -8.12
C ARG A 520 -24.01 7.86 -9.22
N CYS A 521 -24.36 7.51 -10.44
CA CYS A 521 -23.80 8.15 -11.64
C CYS A 521 -24.22 9.62 -11.71
N ALA A 522 -23.28 10.51 -11.97
CA ALA A 522 -23.54 11.94 -12.11
C ALA A 522 -24.37 12.28 -13.36
N ASP A 523 -24.27 11.48 -14.43
CA ASP A 523 -24.92 11.77 -15.71
C ASP A 523 -26.34 11.22 -15.80
N CYS A 524 -26.58 10.02 -15.27
CA CYS A 524 -27.89 9.34 -15.39
C CYS A 524 -28.56 9.03 -14.04
N SER A 525 -27.94 9.40 -12.92
CA SER A 525 -28.45 9.18 -11.54
C SER A 525 -28.73 7.71 -11.19
N THR A 526 -28.26 6.77 -12.02
CA THR A 526 -28.39 5.35 -11.80
C THR A 526 -27.66 4.97 -10.52
N ARG A 527 -28.30 4.13 -9.72
CA ARG A 527 -27.74 3.60 -8.48
C ARG A 527 -26.80 2.44 -8.77
N HIS A 528 -25.65 2.46 -8.11
CA HIS A 528 -24.64 1.42 -8.08
C HIS A 528 -24.54 0.94 -6.63
N TRP A 529 -24.66 -0.36 -6.45
CA TRP A 529 -24.53 -1.05 -5.17
C TRP A 529 -23.81 -2.36 -5.42
N ALA A 530 -23.09 -2.85 -4.42
CA ALA A 530 -22.62 -4.23 -4.35
C ALA A 530 -23.80 -5.19 -4.09
#